data_AF-A0A7S2BLY6-F1
#
_entry.id   AF-A0A7S2BLY6-F1
#
_cell.length_a   1.000
_cell.length_b   1.000
_cell.length_c   1.000
_cell.angle_alpha   90.00
_cell.angle_beta   90.00
_cell.angle_gamma   90.00
#
_symmetry.space_group_name_H-M   'P 1'
#
loop_
_entity.id
_entity.type
_entity.pdbx_description
1 polymer ?
#
loop_
_entity_poly.entity_id
_entity_poly.type
_entity_poly.pdbx_seq_one_letter_code
_entity_poly.pdbx_strand_id
1 'polypeptide(L)'
;NSSILSAILLISGSVAAFMPTDQVRKAVECILFNIQELGKIDIKEVADIANKLPNDIIDQINQYIGFLPIIVILPGMVAALFLLLQTFCGNKASCKLHCCFKFNAFIIHVFNLLSMIIGIILTAIAVAMYIPVVNEQLTILTSVCETTVPTLTRLALSISDVPASAVPVDQVNLVTAVPAAVATIERFCPCIYSMLDAFSVMFLPGLVLICAGIYGYVTNLSSCVSSCCAGSAKVSPGVGTVSSTA
;
A
#
# COMPACT_ATOMS: atom_id res chain seq x y z
N ASN A 1 19.35 -5.76 23.40
CA ASN A 1 18.29 -6.41 22.57
C ASN A 1 17.50 -5.42 21.70
N SER A 2 18.02 -4.24 21.39
CA SER A 2 17.31 -3.21 20.62
C SER A 2 17.00 -3.63 19.17
N SER A 3 17.86 -4.42 18.53
CA SER A 3 17.64 -4.94 17.17
C SER A 3 16.44 -5.91 17.08
N ILE A 4 16.17 -6.69 18.13
CA ILE A 4 15.01 -7.60 18.18
C ILE A 4 13.72 -6.78 18.22
N LEU A 5 13.68 -5.73 19.04
CA LEU A 5 12.52 -4.84 19.11
C LEU A 5 12.26 -4.16 17.76
N SER A 6 13.31 -3.70 17.07
CA SER A 6 13.17 -3.14 15.72
C SER A 6 12.61 -4.16 14.73
N ALA A 7 13.08 -5.41 14.77
CA ALA A 7 12.58 -6.46 13.89
C ALA A 7 11.11 -6.79 14.16
N ILE A 8 10.70 -6.86 15.43
CA ILE A 8 9.29 -7.07 15.81
C ILE A 8 8.43 -5.91 15.31
N LEU A 9 8.88 -4.67 15.49
CA LEU A 9 8.13 -3.49 15.02
C LEU A 9 7.99 -3.49 13.49
N LEU A 10 9.05 -3.81 12.75
CA LEU A 10 8.99 -3.94 11.28
C LEU A 10 8.01 -5.03 10.85
N ILE A 11 8.08 -6.23 11.44
CA ILE A 11 7.14 -7.32 11.13
C ILE A 11 5.71 -6.89 11.45
N SER A 12 5.47 -6.30 12.61
CA SER A 12 4.14 -5.87 13.03
C SER A 12 3.58 -4.78 12.11
N GLY A 13 4.39 -3.78 11.73
CA GLY A 13 3.99 -2.71 10.82
C GLY A 13 3.72 -3.23 9.41
N SER A 14 4.57 -4.14 8.90
CA SER A 14 4.37 -4.76 7.59
C SER A 14 3.13 -5.64 7.54
N VAL A 15 2.89 -6.46 8.57
CA VAL A 15 1.68 -7.30 8.64
C VAL A 15 0.43 -6.43 8.82
N ALA A 16 0.49 -5.39 9.65
CA ALA A 16 -0.62 -4.46 9.82
C ALA A 16 -0.93 -3.66 8.54
N ALA A 17 0.08 -3.39 7.69
CA ALA A 17 -0.10 -2.75 6.39
C ALA A 17 -0.73 -3.68 5.33
N PHE A 18 -0.66 -5.00 5.50
CA PHE A 18 -1.15 -5.98 4.52
C PHE A 18 -2.67 -5.91 4.32
N MET A 19 -3.43 -5.92 5.42
CA MET A 19 -4.89 -5.93 5.37
C MET A 19 -5.47 -4.70 4.64
N PRO A 20 -5.11 -3.46 5.00
CA PRO A 20 -5.63 -2.30 4.28
C PRO A 20 -5.12 -2.22 2.84
N THR A 21 -3.90 -2.67 2.53
CA THR A 21 -3.43 -2.68 1.14
C THR A 21 -4.12 -3.74 0.28
N ASP A 22 -4.49 -4.90 0.85
CA ASP A 22 -5.35 -5.90 0.20
C ASP A 22 -6.77 -5.38 -0.04
N GLN A 23 -7.32 -4.59 0.89
CA GLN A 23 -8.61 -3.92 0.70
C GLN A 23 -8.55 -2.90 -0.44
N VAL A 24 -7.50 -2.07 -0.51
CA VAL A 24 -7.30 -1.15 -1.63
C VAL A 24 -7.16 -1.90 -2.96
N ARG A 25 -6.41 -3.00 -2.99
CA ARG A 25 -6.33 -3.86 -4.19
C ARG A 25 -7.73 -4.30 -4.64
N LYS A 26 -8.51 -4.91 -3.75
CA LYS A 26 -9.86 -5.41 -4.04
C LYS A 26 -10.81 -4.30 -4.49
N ALA A 27 -10.72 -3.13 -3.86
CA ALA A 27 -11.53 -1.98 -4.22
C ALA A 27 -11.21 -1.49 -5.63
N VAL A 28 -9.94 -1.40 -6.01
CA VAL A 28 -9.53 -1.00 -7.35
C VAL A 28 -9.88 -2.07 -8.39
N GLU A 29 -9.69 -3.35 -8.10
CA GLU A 29 -10.16 -4.45 -8.96
C GLU A 29 -11.67 -4.35 -9.21
N CYS A 30 -12.45 -4.07 -8.17
CA CYS A 30 -13.88 -3.85 -8.29
C CYS A 30 -14.23 -2.61 -9.14
N ILE A 31 -13.53 -1.49 -8.94
CA ILE A 31 -13.71 -0.27 -9.73
C ILE A 31 -13.42 -0.54 -11.21
N LEU A 32 -12.32 -1.22 -11.53
CA LEU A 32 -11.94 -1.57 -12.90
C LEU A 32 -12.95 -2.52 -13.55
N PHE A 33 -13.40 -3.55 -12.81
CA PHE A 33 -14.40 -4.49 -13.30
C PHE A 33 -15.71 -3.77 -13.67
N ASN A 34 -16.19 -2.87 -12.80
CA ASN A 34 -17.41 -2.10 -13.07
C ASN A 34 -17.24 -1.12 -14.25
N ILE A 35 -16.08 -0.48 -14.40
CA ILE A 35 -15.79 0.40 -15.55
C ILE A 35 -15.81 -0.42 -16.86
N GLN A 36 -15.23 -1.62 -16.87
CA GLN A 36 -15.26 -2.51 -18.03
C GLN A 36 -16.68 -3.02 -18.33
N GLU A 37 -17.52 -3.26 -17.31
CA GLU A 37 -18.94 -3.57 -17.51
C GLU A 37 -19.71 -2.40 -18.13
N LEU A 38 -19.47 -1.16 -17.67
CA LEU A 38 -20.09 0.04 -18.23
C LEU A 38 -19.73 0.25 -19.71
N GLY A 39 -18.49 -0.04 -20.11
CA GLY A 39 -18.05 0.05 -21.50
C GLY A 39 -18.73 -0.94 -22.46
N LYS A 40 -19.37 -1.99 -21.94
CA LYS A 40 -20.15 -2.96 -22.74
C LYS A 40 -21.60 -2.53 -22.94
N ILE A 41 -22.05 -1.47 -22.27
CA ILE A 41 -23.41 -0.94 -22.42
C ILE A 41 -23.45 -0.09 -23.68
N ASP A 42 -24.41 -0.38 -24.57
CA ASP A 42 -24.58 0.21 -25.91
C ASP A 42 -25.08 1.68 -25.90
N ILE A 43 -24.77 2.44 -24.84
CA ILE A 43 -25.08 3.88 -24.74
C ILE A 43 -23.80 4.65 -25.09
N LYS A 44 -23.85 5.40 -26.20
CA LYS A 44 -22.72 6.22 -26.71
C LYS A 44 -22.04 7.08 -25.66
N GLU A 45 -22.80 7.74 -24.78
CA GLU A 45 -22.24 8.64 -23.74
C GLU A 45 -21.51 7.88 -22.63
N VAL A 46 -21.98 6.69 -22.26
CA VAL A 46 -21.35 5.83 -21.25
C VAL A 46 -20.12 5.14 -21.84
N ALA A 47 -20.24 4.68 -23.08
CA ALA A 47 -19.13 4.11 -23.83
C ALA A 47 -18.00 5.14 -24.05
N ASP A 48 -18.29 6.41 -24.34
CA ASP A 48 -17.27 7.45 -24.50
C ASP A 48 -16.48 7.73 -23.20
N ILE A 49 -17.12 7.62 -22.03
CA ILE A 49 -16.45 7.77 -20.75
C ILE A 49 -15.58 6.55 -20.45
N ALA A 50 -16.07 5.34 -20.73
CA ALA A 50 -15.30 4.11 -20.57
C ALA A 50 -14.10 4.05 -21.54
N ASN A 51 -14.30 4.46 -22.79
CA ASN A 51 -13.27 4.48 -23.84
C ASN A 51 -12.18 5.54 -23.62
N LYS A 52 -12.40 6.50 -22.71
CA LYS A 52 -11.34 7.44 -22.29
C LYS A 52 -10.27 6.77 -21.42
N LEU A 53 -10.55 5.61 -20.82
CA LEU A 53 -9.51 4.78 -20.23
C LEU A 53 -8.96 3.84 -21.31
N PRO A 54 -7.68 3.97 -21.71
CA PRO A 54 -7.08 3.03 -22.63
C PRO A 54 -7.08 1.63 -21.99
N ASN A 55 -7.54 0.63 -22.74
CA ASN A 55 -7.54 -0.77 -22.27
C ASN A 55 -6.14 -1.23 -21.85
N ASP A 56 -5.09 -0.71 -22.51
CA ASP A 56 -3.69 -0.97 -22.16
C ASP A 56 -3.36 -0.58 -20.71
N ILE A 57 -3.93 0.51 -20.19
CA ILE A 57 -3.71 0.95 -18.81
C ILE A 57 -4.45 0.02 -17.85
N ILE A 58 -5.68 -0.37 -18.18
CA ILE A 58 -6.49 -1.26 -17.34
C ILE A 58 -5.80 -2.63 -17.22
N ASP A 59 -5.28 -3.17 -18.32
CA ASP A 59 -4.59 -4.45 -18.35
C ASP A 59 -3.27 -4.41 -17.55
N GLN A 60 -2.50 -3.31 -17.66
CA GLN A 60 -1.31 -3.11 -16.83
C GLN A 60 -1.67 -3.04 -15.34
N ILE A 61 -2.72 -2.30 -14.97
CA ILE A 61 -3.14 -2.22 -13.57
C ILE A 61 -3.55 -3.60 -13.08
N ASN A 62 -4.40 -4.33 -13.82
CA ASN A 62 -4.82 -5.69 -13.44
C ASN A 62 -3.63 -6.66 -13.26
N GLN A 63 -2.59 -6.53 -14.09
CA GLN A 63 -1.39 -7.36 -13.97
C GLN A 63 -0.59 -7.07 -12.70
N TYR A 64 -0.44 -5.80 -12.33
CA TYR A 64 0.45 -5.39 -11.23
C TYR A 64 -0.25 -5.23 -9.88
N ILE A 65 -1.55 -4.99 -9.85
CA ILE A 65 -2.27 -4.70 -8.62
C ILE A 65 -2.33 -5.89 -7.66
N GLY A 66 -2.29 -7.11 -8.21
CA GLY A 66 -2.09 -8.37 -7.48
C GLY A 66 -0.89 -8.33 -6.54
N PHE A 67 0.20 -7.69 -6.96
CA PHE A 67 1.46 -7.61 -6.22
C PHE A 67 1.52 -6.46 -5.22
N LEU A 68 0.55 -5.55 -5.22
CA LEU A 68 0.58 -4.34 -4.38
C LEU A 68 0.77 -4.67 -2.88
N PRO A 69 0.02 -5.60 -2.26
CA PRO A 69 0.20 -5.92 -0.84
C PRO A 69 1.57 -6.56 -0.57
N ILE A 70 2.06 -7.36 -1.52
CA ILE A 70 3.34 -8.08 -1.42
C ILE A 70 4.49 -7.07 -1.46
N ILE A 71 4.47 -6.12 -2.39
CA ILE A 71 5.49 -5.07 -2.54
C ILE A 71 5.59 -4.20 -1.28
N VAL A 72 4.45 -3.96 -0.60
CA VAL A 72 4.41 -3.18 0.64
C VAL A 72 5.03 -3.94 1.82
N ILE A 73 4.78 -5.24 1.95
CA ILE A 73 5.32 -6.06 3.04
C ILE A 73 6.81 -6.36 2.86
N LEU A 74 7.21 -6.68 1.63
CA LEU A 74 8.48 -7.34 1.34
C LEU A 74 9.69 -6.61 1.94
N PRO A 75 9.83 -5.27 1.83
CA PRO A 75 11.00 -4.58 2.35
C PRO A 75 11.13 -4.68 3.88
N GLY A 76 10.02 -4.53 4.60
CA GLY A 76 10.04 -4.62 6.07
C GLY A 76 10.34 -6.03 6.58
N MET A 77 9.79 -7.06 5.92
CA MET A 77 10.08 -8.46 6.27
C MET A 77 11.53 -8.85 6.01
N VAL A 78 12.07 -8.45 4.84
CA VAL A 78 13.46 -8.72 4.49
C VAL A 78 14.40 -7.99 5.46
N ALA A 79 14.14 -6.72 5.78
CA ALA A 79 14.91 -5.98 6.77
C ALA A 79 14.88 -6.64 8.16
N ALA A 80 13.70 -7.08 8.61
CA ALA A 80 13.53 -7.75 9.90
C ALA A 80 14.30 -9.08 9.97
N LEU A 81 14.28 -9.88 8.91
CA LEU A 81 15.04 -11.14 8.84
C LEU A 81 16.54 -10.89 8.98
N PHE A 82 17.07 -9.90 8.27
CA PHE A 82 18.50 -9.58 8.35
C PHE A 82 18.92 -8.96 9.70
N LEU A 83 18.03 -8.20 10.35
CA LEU A 83 18.24 -7.71 11.72
C LEU A 83 18.28 -8.86 12.75
N LEU A 84 17.41 -9.86 12.60
CA LEU A 84 17.43 -11.05 13.44
C LEU A 84 18.71 -11.86 13.21
N LEU A 85 19.09 -12.11 11.95
CA LEU A 85 20.35 -12.77 11.59
C LEU A 85 21.55 -12.05 12.18
N GLN A 86 21.59 -10.72 12.13
CA GLN A 86 22.64 -9.91 12.73
C GLN A 86 22.73 -10.13 14.25
N THR A 87 21.59 -10.22 14.93
CA THR A 87 21.53 -10.44 16.38
C THR A 87 22.07 -11.83 16.76
N PHE A 88 21.73 -12.86 15.99
CA PHE A 88 22.21 -14.23 16.25
C PHE A 88 23.68 -14.44 15.85
N CYS A 89 24.14 -13.82 14.77
CA CYS A 89 25.51 -13.95 14.28
C CYS A 89 26.52 -13.04 15.00
N GLY A 90 26.07 -11.90 15.55
CA GLY A 90 26.93 -10.91 16.21
C GLY A 90 27.66 -11.42 17.46
N ASN A 91 27.13 -12.48 18.11
CA ASN A 91 27.68 -12.97 19.38
C ASN A 91 28.86 -13.95 19.24
N LYS A 92 29.28 -14.31 18.01
CA LYS A 92 30.30 -15.37 17.77
C LYS A 92 31.35 -15.04 16.68
N ALA A 93 31.44 -13.79 16.23
CA ALA A 93 32.24 -13.47 15.04
C ALA A 93 33.75 -13.42 15.32
N SER A 94 34.44 -14.53 15.11
CA SER A 94 35.86 -14.56 14.74
C SER A 94 36.12 -13.62 13.54
N CYS A 95 37.27 -12.91 13.53
CA CYS A 95 37.63 -11.87 12.55
C CYS A 95 37.43 -12.20 11.05
N LYS A 96 37.29 -13.47 10.66
CA LYS A 96 37.04 -13.88 9.26
C LYS A 96 35.66 -13.47 8.71
N LEU A 97 34.68 -13.13 9.54
CA LEU A 97 33.30 -12.79 9.12
C LEU A 97 33.03 -11.28 8.95
N HIS A 98 34.07 -10.43 9.03
CA HIS A 98 33.90 -8.97 9.00
C HIS A 98 33.28 -8.45 7.69
N CYS A 99 33.57 -9.09 6.56
CA CYS A 99 32.99 -8.72 5.25
C CYS A 99 31.49 -9.03 5.18
N CYS A 100 31.06 -10.20 5.68
CA CYS A 100 29.64 -10.58 5.71
C CYS A 100 28.81 -9.66 6.61
N PHE A 101 29.38 -9.19 7.72
CA PHE A 101 28.70 -8.26 8.61
C PHE A 101 28.44 -6.90 7.94
N LYS A 102 29.43 -6.37 7.22
CA LYS A 102 29.30 -5.09 6.51
C LYS A 102 28.29 -5.16 5.36
N PHE A 103 28.30 -6.26 4.61
CA PHE A 103 27.31 -6.50 3.55
C PHE A 103 25.89 -6.63 4.11
N ASN A 104 25.73 -7.38 5.21
CA ASN A 104 24.44 -7.52 5.88
C ASN A 104 23.91 -6.17 6.40
N ALA A 105 24.75 -5.37 7.04
CA ALA A 105 24.38 -4.04 7.52
C ALA A 105 23.93 -3.12 6.36
N PHE A 106 24.62 -3.17 5.22
CA PHE A 106 24.23 -2.42 4.03
C PHE A 106 22.85 -2.82 3.51
N ILE A 107 22.58 -4.13 3.39
CA ILE A 107 21.28 -4.65 2.98
C ILE A 107 20.17 -4.15 3.92
N ILE A 108 20.38 -4.23 5.24
CA ILE A 108 19.39 -3.77 6.21
C ILE A 108 19.11 -2.28 6.03
N HIS A 109 20.12 -1.45 5.79
CA HIS A 109 19.90 -0.02 5.56
C HIS A 109 19.05 0.26 4.30
N VAL A 110 19.30 -0.46 3.21
CA VAL A 110 18.52 -0.31 1.97
C VAL A 110 17.06 -0.71 2.19
N PHE A 111 16.81 -1.88 2.79
CA PHE A 111 15.45 -2.35 3.00
C PHE A 111 14.69 -1.58 4.09
N ASN A 112 15.38 -1.11 5.14
CA ASN A 112 14.78 -0.17 6.11
C ASN A 112 14.40 1.15 5.46
N LEU A 113 15.24 1.69 4.57
CA LEU A 113 14.93 2.93 3.85
C LEU A 113 13.71 2.74 2.95
N LEU A 114 13.64 1.64 2.18
CA LEU A 114 12.48 1.31 1.36
C LEU A 114 11.21 1.17 2.21
N SER A 115 11.30 0.46 3.35
CA SER A 115 10.17 0.31 4.27
C SER A 115 9.72 1.63 4.87
N MET A 116 10.65 2.55 5.14
CA MET A 116 10.34 3.89 5.63
C MET A 116 9.65 4.74 4.56
N ILE A 117 10.12 4.69 3.31
CA ILE A 117 9.48 5.38 2.18
C ILE A 117 8.05 4.90 2.01
N ILE A 118 7.82 3.58 2.04
CA ILE A 118 6.48 3.00 1.99
C ILE A 118 5.64 3.50 3.17
N GLY A 119 6.18 3.49 4.39
CA GLY A 119 5.51 4.04 5.56
C GLY A 119 5.10 5.51 5.37
N ILE A 120 5.98 6.35 4.83
CA ILE A 120 5.69 7.76 4.51
C ILE A 120 4.56 7.88 3.50
N ILE A 121 4.57 7.07 2.43
CA ILE A 121 3.51 7.09 1.41
C ILE A 121 2.17 6.70 2.03
N LEU A 122 2.12 5.62 2.83
CA LEU A 122 0.90 5.16 3.51
C LEU A 122 0.35 6.23 4.48
N THR A 123 1.22 6.82 5.28
CA THR A 123 0.85 7.91 6.19
C THR A 123 0.40 9.15 5.42
N ALA A 124 1.07 9.51 4.33
CA ALA A 124 0.71 10.66 3.51
C ALA A 124 -0.66 10.48 2.84
N ILE A 125 -0.96 9.30 2.31
CA ILE A 125 -2.28 8.97 1.75
C ILE A 125 -3.35 9.11 2.84
N ALA A 126 -3.12 8.54 4.02
CA ALA A 126 -4.07 8.63 5.11
C ALA A 126 -4.28 10.07 5.60
N VAL A 127 -3.23 10.89 5.64
CA VAL A 127 -3.33 12.32 5.99
C VAL A 127 -4.04 13.12 4.89
N ALA A 128 -3.79 12.79 3.62
CA ALA A 128 -4.43 13.47 2.49
C ALA A 128 -5.95 13.36 2.53
N MET A 129 -6.50 12.27 3.08
CA MET A 129 -7.93 12.08 3.30
C MET A 129 -8.57 13.14 4.22
N TYR A 130 -7.78 13.75 5.11
CA TYR A 130 -8.26 14.80 6.03
C TYR A 130 -8.09 16.22 5.48
N ILE A 131 -7.47 16.37 4.30
CA ILE A 131 -7.33 17.69 3.65
C ILE A 131 -8.71 18.13 3.17
N PRO A 132 -9.19 19.34 3.50
CA PRO A 132 -10.55 19.78 3.19
C PRO A 132 -10.88 19.70 1.70
N VAL A 133 -9.92 20.01 0.82
CA VAL A 133 -10.08 19.93 -0.64
C VAL A 133 -10.35 18.48 -1.10
N VAL A 134 -9.63 17.51 -0.54
CA VAL A 134 -9.80 16.09 -0.87
C VAL A 134 -11.11 15.58 -0.27
N ASN A 135 -11.40 15.95 0.97
CA ASN A 135 -12.63 15.58 1.66
C ASN A 135 -13.88 16.13 0.96
N GLU A 136 -13.82 17.33 0.38
CA GLU A 136 -14.93 17.88 -0.42
C GLU A 136 -15.21 17.03 -1.65
N GLN A 137 -14.17 16.62 -2.39
CA GLN A 137 -14.35 15.73 -3.54
C GLN A 137 -14.85 14.34 -3.14
N LEU A 138 -14.36 13.80 -2.02
CA LEU A 138 -14.84 12.54 -1.46
C LEU A 138 -16.30 12.64 -1.01
N THR A 139 -16.69 13.77 -0.41
CA THR A 139 -18.07 14.05 0.00
C THR A 139 -18.99 14.13 -1.21
N ILE A 140 -18.55 14.75 -2.30
CA ILE A 140 -19.31 14.75 -3.56
C ILE A 140 -19.48 13.32 -4.06
N LEU A 141 -18.40 12.54 -4.12
CA LEU A 141 -18.43 11.17 -4.64
C LEU A 141 -19.33 10.24 -3.79
N THR A 142 -19.23 10.35 -2.46
CA THR A 142 -20.08 9.59 -1.52
C THR A 142 -21.53 10.06 -1.54
N SER A 143 -21.78 11.37 -1.68
CA SER A 143 -23.14 11.92 -1.80
C SER A 143 -23.85 11.44 -3.07
N VAL A 144 -23.13 11.25 -4.18
CA VAL A 144 -23.70 10.65 -5.39
C VAL A 144 -24.14 9.21 -5.10
N CYS A 145 -23.31 8.46 -4.39
CA CYS A 145 -23.63 7.10 -3.98
C CYS A 145 -24.84 6.99 -3.02
N GLU A 146 -24.99 7.91 -2.08
CA GLU A 146 -26.09 7.87 -1.11
C GLU A 146 -27.40 8.46 -1.64
N THR A 147 -27.35 9.47 -2.50
CA THR A 147 -28.55 10.22 -2.91
C THR A 147 -28.97 9.93 -4.34
N THR A 148 -28.01 9.85 -5.27
CA THR A 148 -28.30 9.77 -6.69
C THR A 148 -28.61 8.33 -7.09
N VAL A 149 -27.87 7.36 -6.55
CA VAL A 149 -28.09 5.93 -6.82
C VAL A 149 -29.49 5.46 -6.43
N PRO A 150 -29.98 5.63 -5.18
CA PRO A 150 -31.32 5.16 -4.84
C PRO A 150 -32.42 5.92 -5.58
N THR A 151 -32.18 7.17 -5.97
CA THR A 151 -33.11 7.94 -6.80
C THR A 151 -33.18 7.37 -8.21
N LEU A 152 -32.03 7.03 -8.81
CA LEU A 152 -31.94 6.34 -10.09
C LEU A 152 -32.53 4.94 -10.04
N THR A 153 -32.34 4.17 -8.97
CA THR A 153 -32.96 2.85 -8.78
C THR A 153 -34.47 2.95 -8.72
N ARG A 154 -35.02 3.94 -8.01
CA ARG A 154 -36.48 4.19 -7.99
C ARG A 154 -37.01 4.58 -9.36
N LEU A 155 -36.29 5.43 -10.09
CA LEU A 155 -36.63 5.81 -11.45
C LEU A 155 -36.57 4.60 -12.40
N ALA A 156 -35.53 3.78 -12.32
CA ALA A 156 -35.37 2.57 -13.13
C ALA A 156 -36.50 1.55 -12.87
N LEU A 157 -36.90 1.37 -11.61
CA LEU A 157 -38.06 0.52 -11.26
C LEU A 157 -39.37 1.10 -11.83
N SER A 158 -39.57 2.41 -11.73
CA SER A 158 -40.78 3.06 -12.29
C SER A 158 -40.83 3.00 -13.82
N ILE A 159 -39.67 2.97 -14.48
CA ILE A 159 -39.54 2.90 -15.94
C ILE A 159 -39.70 1.46 -16.44
N SER A 160 -39.27 0.46 -15.66
CA SER A 160 -39.41 -0.96 -16.01
C SER A 160 -40.85 -1.46 -15.91
N ASP A 161 -41.71 -0.77 -15.16
CA ASP A 161 -43.17 -1.00 -15.14
C ASP A 161 -43.91 -0.34 -16.33
N VAL A 162 -43.25 0.48 -17.13
CA VAL A 162 -43.85 1.07 -18.35
C VAL A 162 -43.75 0.05 -19.49
N PRO A 163 -44.87 -0.39 -20.09
CA PRO A 163 -44.82 -1.34 -21.19
C PRO A 163 -44.05 -0.73 -22.36
N ALA A 164 -43.12 -1.49 -22.95
CA ALA A 164 -42.25 -1.05 -24.04
C ALA A 164 -43.01 -0.50 -25.27
N SER A 165 -44.30 -0.83 -25.40
CA SER A 165 -45.22 -0.30 -26.41
C SER A 165 -45.68 1.14 -26.19
N ALA A 166 -45.44 1.73 -25.01
CA ALA A 166 -45.77 3.12 -24.67
C ALA A 166 -44.59 4.09 -24.81
N VAL A 167 -43.40 3.59 -25.16
CA VAL A 167 -42.16 4.38 -25.22
C VAL A 167 -41.79 4.64 -26.69
N PRO A 168 -41.47 5.89 -27.09
CA PRO A 168 -41.01 6.19 -28.44
C PRO A 168 -39.73 5.41 -28.78
N VAL A 169 -39.62 4.92 -30.01
CA VAL A 169 -38.57 3.99 -30.50
C VAL A 169 -37.15 4.49 -30.22
N ASP A 170 -36.96 5.80 -30.20
CA ASP A 170 -35.68 6.47 -29.94
C ASP A 170 -35.24 6.41 -28.46
N GLN A 171 -36.16 6.11 -27.54
CA GLN A 171 -35.90 6.00 -26.09
C GLN A 171 -35.90 4.56 -25.57
N VAL A 172 -36.29 3.58 -26.40
CA VAL A 172 -36.36 2.16 -25.99
C VAL A 172 -34.99 1.63 -25.57
N ASN A 173 -33.90 2.03 -26.24
CA ASN A 173 -32.54 1.64 -25.88
C ASN A 173 -32.07 2.27 -24.56
N LEU A 174 -32.55 3.47 -24.24
CA LEU A 174 -32.24 4.14 -22.97
C LEU A 174 -32.97 3.43 -21.83
N VAL A 175 -34.26 3.13 -22.03
CA VAL A 175 -35.13 2.44 -21.05
C VAL A 175 -34.62 1.04 -20.72
N THR A 176 -34.09 0.29 -21.68
CA THR A 176 -33.55 -1.06 -21.45
C THR A 176 -32.14 -1.07 -20.85
N ALA A 177 -31.34 -0.02 -21.07
CA ALA A 177 -29.97 0.06 -20.56
C ALA A 177 -29.85 0.72 -19.18
N VAL A 178 -30.83 1.55 -18.78
CA VAL A 178 -30.87 2.21 -17.46
C VAL A 178 -30.79 1.21 -16.28
N PRO A 179 -31.55 0.09 -16.23
CA PRO A 179 -31.48 -0.86 -15.13
C PRO A 179 -30.08 -1.50 -14.99
N ALA A 180 -29.43 -1.79 -16.12
CA ALA A 180 -28.08 -2.35 -16.15
C ALA A 180 -27.05 -1.34 -15.63
N ALA A 181 -27.13 -0.08 -16.09
CA ALA A 181 -26.26 0.99 -15.63
C ALA A 181 -26.43 1.27 -14.12
N VAL A 182 -27.67 1.27 -13.62
CA VAL A 182 -27.96 1.43 -12.19
C VAL A 182 -27.38 0.29 -11.36
N ALA A 183 -27.56 -0.96 -11.81
CA ALA A 183 -26.99 -2.13 -11.11
C ALA A 183 -25.45 -2.05 -11.04
N THR A 184 -24.78 -1.56 -12.08
CA THR A 184 -23.33 -1.37 -12.08
C THR A 184 -22.91 -0.24 -11.14
N ILE A 185 -23.66 0.87 -11.08
CA ILE A 185 -23.39 1.97 -10.15
C ILE A 185 -23.61 1.54 -8.69
N GLU A 186 -24.64 0.74 -8.40
CA GLU A 186 -24.89 0.17 -7.06
C GLU A 186 -23.73 -0.71 -6.58
N ARG A 187 -23.06 -1.43 -7.50
CA ARG A 187 -21.86 -2.23 -7.19
C ARG A 187 -20.60 -1.38 -7.02
N PHE A 188 -20.54 -0.21 -7.63
CA PHE A 188 -19.39 0.68 -7.60
C PHE A 188 -19.20 1.36 -6.23
N CYS A 189 -20.32 1.81 -5.65
CA CYS A 189 -20.34 2.55 -4.40
C CYS A 189 -19.70 1.84 -3.20
N PRO A 190 -20.03 0.57 -2.86
CA PRO A 190 -19.39 -0.13 -1.75
C PRO A 190 -17.88 -0.31 -1.97
N CYS A 191 -17.42 -0.37 -3.22
CA CYS A 191 -16.00 -0.48 -3.54
C CYS A 191 -15.26 0.82 -3.26
N ILE A 192 -15.85 1.98 -3.55
CA ILE A 192 -15.29 3.27 -3.12
C ILE A 192 -15.23 3.34 -1.60
N TYR A 193 -16.33 3.06 -0.90
CA TYR A 193 -16.36 3.13 0.58
C TYR A 193 -15.28 2.25 1.22
N SER A 194 -15.12 1.02 0.72
CA SER A 194 -14.07 0.10 1.15
C SER A 194 -12.67 0.68 0.92
N MET A 195 -12.43 1.36 -0.22
CA MET A 195 -11.16 2.02 -0.51
C MET A 195 -10.86 3.17 0.47
N LEU A 196 -11.85 4.00 0.76
CA LEU A 196 -11.69 5.16 1.65
C LEU A 196 -11.45 4.72 3.10
N ASP A 197 -12.19 3.71 3.56
CA ASP A 197 -12.00 3.11 4.88
C ASP A 197 -10.58 2.54 5.00
N ALA A 198 -10.13 1.78 3.99
CA ALA A 198 -8.79 1.22 3.96
C ALA A 198 -7.70 2.31 4.06
N PHE A 199 -7.85 3.44 3.34
CA PHE A 199 -6.91 4.56 3.43
C PHE A 199 -6.84 5.18 4.83
N SER A 200 -7.97 5.26 5.54
CA SER A 200 -7.98 5.80 6.90
C SER A 200 -7.21 4.89 7.89
N VAL A 201 -7.32 3.57 7.71
CA VAL A 201 -6.67 2.57 8.57
C VAL A 201 -5.16 2.45 8.25
N MET A 202 -4.69 2.88 7.09
CA MET A 202 -3.26 2.86 6.71
C MET A 202 -2.37 3.81 7.52
N PHE A 203 -2.94 4.79 8.22
CA PHE A 203 -2.16 5.77 8.99
C PHE A 203 -1.26 5.11 10.04
N LEU A 204 -1.86 4.22 10.84
CA LEU A 204 -1.18 3.56 11.95
C LEU A 204 -0.05 2.62 11.49
N PRO A 205 -0.24 1.68 10.54
CA PRO A 205 0.85 0.86 10.04
C PRO A 205 1.94 1.69 9.35
N GLY A 206 1.57 2.77 8.65
CA GLY A 206 2.54 3.71 8.07
C GLY A 206 3.44 4.34 9.13
N LEU A 207 2.86 4.86 10.22
CA LEU A 207 3.63 5.42 11.33
C LEU A 207 4.52 4.38 12.01
N VAL A 208 4.01 3.17 12.25
CA VAL A 208 4.78 2.08 12.86
C VAL A 208 5.99 1.75 11.99
N LEU A 209 5.84 1.67 10.67
CA LEU A 209 6.94 1.42 9.73
C LEU A 209 7.98 2.55 9.75
N ILE A 210 7.57 3.82 9.84
CA ILE A 210 8.50 4.95 9.95
C ILE A 210 9.28 4.87 11.26
N CYS A 211 8.58 4.69 12.39
CA CYS A 211 9.22 4.58 13.70
C CYS A 211 10.17 3.37 13.78
N ALA A 212 9.75 2.23 13.24
CA ALA A 212 10.56 1.02 13.17
C ALA A 212 11.80 1.20 12.29
N GLY A 213 11.66 1.88 11.15
CA GLY A 213 12.77 2.22 10.25
C GLY A 213 13.80 3.14 10.93
N ILE A 214 13.36 4.20 11.60
CA ILE A 214 14.25 5.12 12.35
C ILE A 214 14.98 4.36 13.46
N TYR A 215 14.24 3.58 14.26
CA TYR A 215 14.81 2.81 15.35
C TYR A 215 15.81 1.73 14.85
N GLY A 216 15.48 1.07 13.74
CA GLY A 216 16.38 0.13 13.05
C GLY A 216 17.66 0.81 12.55
N TYR A 217 17.55 2.03 12.04
CA TYR A 217 18.70 2.80 11.58
C TYR A 217 19.65 3.15 12.74
N VAL A 218 19.11 3.66 13.85
CA VAL A 218 19.89 4.02 15.05
C VAL A 218 20.56 2.79 15.66
N THR A 219 19.85 1.68 15.78
CA THR A 219 20.39 0.45 16.37
C THR A 219 21.51 -0.17 15.52
N ASN A 220 21.40 -0.12 14.19
CA ASN A 220 22.48 -0.56 13.30
C ASN A 220 23.71 0.34 13.35
N LEU A 221 23.54 1.66 13.39
CA LEU A 221 24.64 2.60 13.56
C LEU A 221 25.42 2.32 14.85
N SER A 222 24.71 2.13 15.98
CA SER A 222 25.37 1.82 17.27
C SER A 222 26.16 0.51 17.25
N SER A 223 25.68 -0.50 16.50
CA SER A 223 26.33 -1.81 16.40
C SER A 223 27.61 -1.77 15.54
N CYS A 224 27.65 -0.91 14.53
CA CYS A 224 28.84 -0.65 13.72
C CYS A 224 29.93 0.08 14.52
N VAL A 225 29.55 1.09 15.31
CA VAL A 225 30.50 1.87 16.13
C VAL A 225 31.14 0.99 17.21
N SER A 226 30.34 0.19 17.92
CA SER A 226 30.88 -0.71 18.96
C SER A 226 31.83 -1.77 18.40
N SER A 227 31.59 -2.26 17.18
CA SER A 227 32.40 -3.32 16.56
C SER A 227 33.69 -2.79 15.92
N CYS A 228 33.69 -1.57 15.37
CA CYS A 228 34.89 -0.91 14.85
C CYS A 228 35.84 -0.48 15.98
N CYS A 229 35.32 0.04 17.09
CA CYS A 229 36.15 0.45 18.22
C CYS A 229 36.75 -0.74 18.99
N ALA A 230 36.06 -1.88 19.08
CA ALA A 230 36.59 -3.10 19.70
C ALA A 230 37.67 -3.81 18.86
N GLY A 231 37.72 -3.55 17.54
CA GLY A 231 38.72 -4.12 16.62
C GLY A 231 40.06 -3.38 16.57
N SER A 232 40.13 -2.16 17.13
CA SER A 232 41.35 -1.33 17.09
C SER A 232 42.43 -1.78 18.10
N ALA A 233 42.15 -2.79 18.91
CA ALA A 233 43.11 -3.41 19.84
C ALA A 233 43.86 -4.62 19.24
N LYS A 234 43.82 -4.82 17.91
CA LYS A 234 44.75 -5.74 17.24
C LYS A 234 45.95 -4.97 16.73
N VAL A 235 46.90 -4.82 17.65
CA VAL A 235 48.34 -4.67 17.45
C VAL A 235 48.75 -5.18 16.06
N SER A 236 49.18 -4.25 15.20
CA SER A 236 50.01 -4.60 14.05
C SER A 236 51.29 -5.26 14.57
N PRO A 237 51.63 -6.51 14.22
CA PRO A 237 52.88 -7.12 14.64
C PRO A 237 54.00 -6.50 13.81
N GLY A 238 54.47 -5.32 14.22
CA GLY A 238 55.54 -4.62 13.54
C GLY A 238 55.54 -3.13 13.82
N VAL A 239 55.71 -2.74 15.08
CA VAL A 239 56.53 -1.60 15.55
C VAL A 239 56.34 -1.53 17.07
N GLY A 240 57.43 -1.76 17.80
CA GLY A 240 57.70 -1.20 19.13
C GLY A 240 56.70 -1.49 20.26
N THR A 241 57.04 -2.46 21.09
CA THR A 241 56.61 -2.52 22.50
C THR A 241 56.74 -1.15 23.17
N VAL A 242 55.64 -0.60 23.66
CA VAL A 242 55.66 0.34 24.78
C VAL A 242 54.77 -0.22 25.87
N SER A 243 55.43 -0.76 26.89
CA SER A 243 54.87 -1.05 28.20
C SER A 243 54.29 0.23 28.80
N SER A 244 53.02 0.20 29.19
CA SER A 244 52.49 1.14 30.18
C SER A 244 51.80 0.32 31.26
N THR A 245 52.51 0.17 32.35
CA THR A 245 52.01 -0.25 33.66
C THR A 245 50.84 0.64 34.10
N ALA A 246 49.76 -0.01 34.52
CA ALA A 246 48.94 0.37 35.67
C ALA A 246 48.39 -0.92 36.29
#